data_AF-A0A9D7YXC6-F1
#
_entry.id   AF-A0A9D7YXC6-F1
#
_cell.length_a   1.000
_cell.length_b   1.000
_cell.length_c   1.000
_cell.angle_alpha   90.00
_cell.angle_beta   90.00
_cell.angle_gamma   90.00
#
_symmetry.space_group_name_H-M   'P 1'
#
loop_
_entity.id
_entity.type
_entity.pdbx_description
1 polymer ?
#
loop_
_entity_poly.entity_id
_entity_poly.type
_entity_poly.pdbx_seq_one_letter_code
_entity_poly.pdbx_strand_id
1 'polypeptide(L)'
;MLPQIPPVALPEVIPSSFPHQKFNLGEWVRWFQVPNGDFGRIIGVIYTQQASCIATGLHYLVLLDERSPSRDTCTCDFAFEEDIEILDKLSLERLQGNHV
;
A
#
# COMPACT_ATOMS: atom_id res chain seq x y z
N MET A 1 -2.52 33.86 9.95
CA MET A 1 -1.85 32.76 10.68
C MET A 1 -2.13 31.48 9.91
N LEU A 2 -1.09 30.72 9.56
CA LEU A 2 -1.29 29.39 8.98
C LEU A 2 -1.84 28.45 10.08
N PRO A 3 -2.79 27.56 9.79
CA PRO A 3 -3.26 26.58 10.77
C PRO A 3 -2.08 25.73 11.23
N GLN A 4 -1.86 25.70 12.55
CA GLN A 4 -0.81 24.90 13.16
C GLN A 4 -1.30 23.46 13.20
N ILE A 5 -0.58 22.55 12.53
CA ILE A 5 -0.86 21.12 12.62
C ILE A 5 -0.57 20.72 14.09
N PRO A 6 -1.53 20.11 14.81
CA PRO A 6 -1.31 19.70 16.18
C PRO A 6 -0.11 18.75 16.26
N PRO A 7 0.69 18.78 17.35
CA PRO A 7 1.78 17.83 17.54
C PRO A 7 1.23 16.40 17.46
N VAL A 8 1.85 15.58 16.63
CA VAL A 8 1.49 14.16 16.51
C VAL A 8 1.89 13.49 17.80
N ALA A 9 0.90 13.04 18.58
CA ALA A 9 1.17 12.16 19.70
C ALA A 9 1.64 10.82 19.14
N LEU A 10 2.88 10.43 19.46
CA LEU A 10 3.34 9.07 19.25
C LEU A 10 2.41 8.11 20.02
N PRO A 11 2.22 6.87 19.56
CA PRO A 11 1.39 5.94 20.28
C PRO A 11 2.06 5.68 21.63
N GLU A 12 1.29 5.74 22.71
CA GLU A 12 1.81 5.53 24.08
C GLU A 12 2.45 4.14 24.24
N VAL A 13 2.03 3.18 23.41
CA VAL A 13 2.53 1.80 23.39
C VAL A 13 2.87 1.38 21.97
N ILE A 14 4.15 1.10 21.74
CA ILE A 14 4.62 0.43 20.52
C ILE A 14 4.46 -1.09 20.73
N PRO A 15 3.85 -1.83 19.79
CA PRO A 15 3.74 -3.29 19.91
C PRO A 15 5.12 -3.95 20.03
N SER A 16 5.25 -4.95 20.91
CA SER A 16 6.47 -5.75 21.04
C SER A 16 6.66 -6.75 19.89
N SER A 17 5.64 -6.95 19.07
CA SER A 17 5.64 -7.80 17.88
C SER A 17 4.76 -7.19 16.81
N PHE A 18 5.06 -7.47 15.53
CA PHE A 18 4.16 -7.08 14.46
C PHE A 18 2.85 -7.87 14.56
N PRO A 19 1.70 -7.24 14.24
CA PRO A 19 0.48 -7.98 14.05
C PRO A 19 0.65 -8.97 12.88
N HIS A 20 -0.27 -9.93 12.79
CA HIS A 20 -0.25 -10.92 11.72
C HIS A 20 -0.26 -10.24 10.36
N GLN A 21 0.72 -10.55 9.52
CA GLN A 21 0.82 -10.01 8.17
C GLN A 21 -0.10 -10.82 7.24
N LYS A 22 -1.02 -10.13 6.58
CA LYS A 22 -1.89 -10.75 5.58
C LYS A 22 -1.17 -11.02 4.27
N PHE A 23 -0.21 -10.17 3.91
CA PHE A 23 0.53 -10.25 2.64
C PHE A 23 2.01 -10.54 2.88
N ASN A 24 2.61 -11.29 1.96
CA ASN A 24 4.00 -11.68 1.96
C ASN A 24 4.81 -10.95 0.89
N LEU A 25 6.12 -10.85 1.09
CA LEU A 25 7.04 -10.33 0.07
C LEU A 25 6.91 -11.10 -1.25
N GLY A 26 6.83 -10.37 -2.35
CA GLY A 26 6.71 -10.91 -3.71
C GLY A 26 5.28 -11.19 -4.16
N GLU A 27 4.29 -11.15 -3.26
CA GLU A 27 2.89 -11.27 -3.65
C GLU A 27 2.44 -10.09 -4.51
N TRP A 28 1.59 -10.38 -5.49
CA TRP A 28 0.95 -9.38 -6.33
C TRP A 28 -0.30 -8.87 -5.64
N VAL A 29 -0.45 -7.55 -5.61
CA VAL A 29 -1.61 -6.88 -5.05
C VAL A 29 -2.11 -5.78 -5.96
N ARG A 30 -3.36 -5.39 -5.76
CA ARG A 30 -3.95 -4.20 -6.39
C ARG A 30 -4.73 -3.36 -5.39
N TRP A 31 -4.80 -2.07 -5.62
CA TRP A 31 -5.77 -1.21 -4.94
C TRP A 31 -7.17 -1.49 -5.52
N PHE A 32 -8.09 -1.92 -4.68
CA PHE A 32 -9.43 -2.33 -5.12
C PHE A 32 -10.53 -1.31 -4.81
N GLN A 33 -10.24 -0.33 -3.94
CA GLN A 33 -11.17 0.72 -3.52
C GLN A 33 -11.38 1.80 -4.59
N VAL A 34 -10.52 1.87 -5.61
CA VAL A 34 -10.61 2.85 -6.70
C VAL A 34 -10.76 2.18 -8.06
N PRO A 35 -11.56 2.75 -8.99
CA PRO A 35 -11.62 2.27 -10.37
C PRO A 35 -10.24 2.40 -11.03
N ASN A 36 -9.80 1.36 -11.76
CA ASN A 36 -8.46 1.29 -12.35
C ASN A 36 -7.36 1.56 -11.31
N GLY A 37 -7.45 0.92 -10.15
CA GLY A 37 -6.42 1.06 -9.12
C GLY A 37 -5.05 0.57 -9.55
N ASP A 38 -4.03 1.13 -8.91
CA ASP A 38 -2.66 0.70 -9.07
C ASP A 38 -2.47 -0.76 -8.65
N PHE A 39 -1.42 -1.38 -9.18
CA PHE A 39 -1.06 -2.76 -8.87
C PHE A 39 0.44 -2.96 -8.93
N GLY A 40 0.92 -3.96 -8.20
CA GLY A 40 2.34 -4.17 -8.03
C GLY A 40 2.69 -5.33 -7.10
N ARG A 41 3.96 -5.41 -6.74
CA ARG A 41 4.49 -6.45 -5.85
C ARG A 41 4.81 -5.90 -4.47
N ILE A 42 4.50 -6.65 -3.42
CA ILE A 42 4.96 -6.34 -2.07
C ILE A 42 6.49 -6.48 -2.00
N ILE A 43 7.19 -5.42 -1.60
CA ILE A 43 8.66 -5.42 -1.43
C ILE A 43 9.10 -5.05 -0.01
N GLY A 44 8.16 -4.70 0.87
CA GLY A 44 8.46 -4.38 2.26
C GLY A 44 7.20 -4.22 3.09
N VAL A 45 7.37 -4.25 4.41
CA VAL A 45 6.32 -3.96 5.38
C VAL A 45 6.91 -3.17 6.54
N ILE A 46 6.20 -2.13 6.98
CA ILE A 46 6.57 -1.33 8.14
C ILE A 46 5.36 -1.17 9.06
N TYR A 47 5.62 -1.07 10.36
CA TYR A 47 4.61 -0.59 11.31
C TYR A 47 4.84 0.90 11.50
N THR A 48 3.85 1.71 11.12
CA THR A 48 3.96 3.16 11.21
C THR A 48 2.65 3.78 11.67
N GLN A 49 2.74 5.02 12.14
CA GLN A 49 1.62 5.90 12.44
C GLN A 49 1.70 7.09 11.49
N GLN A 50 0.69 7.28 10.66
CA GLN A 50 0.58 8.47 9.83
C GLN A 50 -0.04 9.62 10.64
N ALA A 51 0.50 10.83 10.45
CA ALA A 51 0.05 12.04 11.14
C ALA A 51 -1.17 12.69 10.50
N SER A 52 -1.28 12.58 9.17
CA SER A 52 -2.31 13.25 8.37
C SER A 52 -3.66 12.53 8.38
N CYS A 53 -3.65 11.22 8.62
CA CYS A 53 -4.81 10.39 8.93
C CYS A 53 -4.39 9.54 10.14
N ILE A 54 -5.17 9.54 11.23
CA ILE A 54 -4.84 8.69 12.38
C ILE A 54 -5.00 7.22 11.93
N ALA A 55 -3.91 6.62 11.49
CA ALA A 55 -3.85 5.24 11.07
C ALA A 55 -2.56 4.64 11.63
N THR A 56 -2.71 3.75 12.60
CA THR A 56 -1.62 3.00 13.22
C THR A 56 -1.76 1.55 12.80
N GLY A 57 -0.77 1.01 12.08
CA GLY A 57 -0.88 -0.34 11.56
C GLY A 57 0.26 -0.73 10.63
N LEU A 58 0.14 -1.91 10.02
CA LEU A 58 1.06 -2.36 8.97
C LEU A 58 0.76 -1.60 7.68
N HIS A 59 1.83 -1.09 7.09
CA HIS A 59 1.81 -0.50 5.77
C HIS A 59 2.75 -1.29 4.89
N TYR A 60 2.24 -1.72 3.75
CA TYR A 60 2.97 -2.53 2.80
C TYR A 60 3.58 -1.62 1.74
N LEU A 61 4.88 -1.74 1.51
CA LEU A 61 5.54 -1.06 0.40
C LEU A 61 5.32 -1.88 -0.87
N VAL A 62 4.64 -1.30 -1.84
CA VAL A 62 4.32 -1.95 -3.12
C VAL A 62 5.17 -1.32 -4.22
N LEU A 63 5.94 -2.14 -4.92
CA LEU A 63 6.61 -1.76 -6.16
C LEU A 63 5.59 -1.85 -7.29
N LEU A 64 5.21 -0.70 -7.85
CA LEU A 64 4.21 -0.64 -8.91
C LEU A 64 4.71 -1.33 -10.18
N ASP A 65 3.82 -2.05 -10.86
CA ASP A 65 4.10 -2.62 -12.17
C ASP A 65 4.35 -1.51 -13.21
N GLU A 66 5.10 -1.82 -14.27
CA GLU A 66 5.37 -0.87 -15.36
C GLU A 66 4.08 -0.36 -16.02
N ARG A 67 3.00 -1.16 -15.98
CA ARG A 67 1.70 -0.82 -16.54
C ARG A 67 0.71 -0.31 -15.50
N SER A 68 1.15 -0.08 -14.26
CA SER A 68 0.30 0.52 -13.23
C SER A 68 -0.04 1.96 -13.62
N PRO A 69 -1.30 2.42 -13.47
CA PRO A 69 -1.74 3.77 -13.85
C PRO A 69 -0.86 4.92 -13.35
N SER A 70 -0.34 4.83 -12.12
CA SER A 70 0.50 5.86 -11.52
C SER A 70 2.00 5.62 -11.67
N ARG A 71 2.43 4.59 -12.41
CA ARG A 71 3.83 4.18 -12.50
C ARG A 71 4.77 5.30 -12.97
N ASP A 72 4.31 6.10 -13.92
CA ASP A 72 5.10 7.18 -14.52
C ASP A 72 5.47 8.29 -13.52
N THR A 73 4.68 8.43 -12.44
CA THR A 73 4.89 9.44 -11.40
C THR A 73 5.34 8.83 -10.07
N CYS A 74 5.08 7.55 -9.86
CA CYS A 74 5.33 6.85 -8.61
C CYS A 74 5.88 5.43 -8.87
N THR A 75 7.12 5.15 -8.46
CA THR A 75 7.71 3.82 -8.62
C THR A 75 7.21 2.85 -7.53
N CYS A 76 7.07 3.34 -6.29
CA CYS A 76 6.60 2.55 -5.16
C CYS A 76 5.67 3.40 -4.30
N ASP A 77 4.63 2.78 -3.75
CA ASP A 77 3.71 3.44 -2.82
C ASP A 77 3.44 2.59 -1.58
N PHE A 78 3.05 3.23 -0.49
CA PHE A 78 2.61 2.56 0.72
C PHE A 78 1.10 2.29 0.66
N ALA A 79 0.73 1.05 0.95
CA ALA A 79 -0.65 0.61 1.01
C ALA A 79 -1.04 0.26 2.46
N PHE A 80 -2.23 0.70 2.87
CA PHE A 80 -2.93 0.11 4.00
C PHE A 80 -3.43 -1.28 3.64
N GLU A 81 -3.47 -2.20 4.62
CA GLU A 81 -3.92 -3.57 4.40
C GLU A 81 -5.35 -3.64 3.85
N GLU A 82 -6.18 -2.67 4.21
CA GLU A 82 -7.60 -2.59 3.87
C GLU A 82 -7.86 -2.05 2.45
N ASP A 83 -6.86 -1.41 1.83
CA ASP A 83 -7.00 -0.78 0.52
C ASP A 83 -6.57 -1.71 -0.63
N ILE A 84 -5.83 -2.78 -0.30
CA ILE A 84 -5.28 -3.72 -1.27
C ILE A 84 -5.82 -5.14 -1.08
N GLU A 85 -5.82 -5.88 -2.19
CA GLU A 85 -6.15 -7.30 -2.21
C GLU A 85 -5.16 -8.07 -3.07
N ILE A 86 -5.09 -9.40 -2.86
CA ILE A 86 -4.29 -10.28 -3.71
C ILE A 86 -4.78 -10.20 -5.15
N LEU A 87 -3.84 -10.00 -6.05
CA LEU A 87 -4.07 -10.05 -7.47
C LEU A 87 -3.72 -11.46 -7.98
N ASP A 88 -4.75 -12.22 -8.36
CA ASP A 88 -4.55 -13.55 -8.94
C ASP A 88 -3.83 -13.49 -10.31
N LYS A 89 -3.30 -14.64 -10.74
CA LYS A 89 -2.53 -14.73 -11.99
C LYS A 89 -3.30 -14.30 -13.23
N LEU A 90 -4.58 -14.66 -13.36
CA LEU A 90 -5.39 -14.31 -14.55
C LEU A 90 -5.69 -12.81 -14.58
N SER A 91 -6.01 -12.23 -13.42
CA SER A 91 -6.24 -10.80 -13.25
C SER A 91 -4.98 -9.99 -13.53
N LEU A 92 -3.83 -10.47 -13.04
CA LEU A 92 -2.52 -9.90 -13.35
C LEU A 92 -2.23 -9.93 -14.85
N GLU A 93 -2.40 -11.08 -15.51
CA GLU A 93 -2.18 -11.22 -16.95
C GLU A 93 -3.07 -10.28 -17.76
N ARG A 94 -4.30 -10.00 -17.31
CA ARG A 94 -5.18 -9.02 -17.97
C ARG A 94 -4.68 -7.59 -17.81
N LEU A 95 -4.29 -7.20 -16.60
CA LEU A 95 -3.76 -5.86 -16.33
C LEU A 95 -2.43 -5.64 -17.07
N GLN A 96 -1.58 -6.67 -17.10
CA GLN A 96 -0.33 -6.66 -17.83
C GLN A 96 -0.50 -6.91 -19.34
N GLY A 97 -1.69 -7.32 -19.79
CA GLY A 97 -1.93 -7.85 -21.14
C GLY A 97 -2.87 -7.01 -21.97
N ASN A 98 -3.36 -5.86 -21.49
CA ASN A 98 -4.14 -4.93 -22.30
C ASN A 98 -3.30 -4.30 -23.42
N HIS A 99 -3.11 -5.09 -24.49
CA HIS A 99 -2.95 -4.74 -25.90
C HIS A 99 -3.14 -6.02 -26.73
N VAL A 100 -4.36 -6.21 -27.24
CA VAL A 100 -4.57 -6.57 -28.65
C VAL A 100 -5.43 -5.49 -29.25
#